data_AF-A0A1C3XJC0-F1
#
_entry.id   AF-A0A1C3XJC0-F1
#
_cell.length_a   1.000
_cell.length_b   1.000
_cell.length_c   1.000
_cell.angle_alpha   90.00
_cell.angle_beta   90.00
_cell.angle_gamma   90.00
#
_symmetry.space_group_name_H-M   'P 1'
#
loop_
_entity.id
_entity.type
_entity.pdbx_description
1 polymer ?
#
loop_
_entity_poly.entity_id
_entity_poly.type
_entity_poly.pdbx_seq_one_letter_code
_entity_poly.pdbx_strand_id
1 'polypeptide(L)'
;MEAWRLTIQRYGIYNPYTGRGAIKGLLPHGPHNVRDVLATHILKLTGSYEQASYAIQDTPDMIQQHYGRFLPQDKAALAAKILNQVWEAA
;
A
#
# COMPACT_ATOMS: atom_id res chain seq x y z
N MET A 1 17.52 -8.60 4.32
CA MET A 1 16.21 -9.22 3.99
C MET A 1 15.84 -10.40 4.90
N GLU A 2 16.81 -11.25 5.27
CA GLU A 2 16.53 -12.47 6.05
C GLU A 2 15.96 -12.20 7.45
N ALA A 3 16.50 -11.22 8.18
CA ALA A 3 15.96 -10.83 9.50
C ALA A 3 14.48 -10.42 9.43
N TRP A 4 14.06 -9.67 8.41
CA TRP A 4 12.65 -9.29 8.22
C TRP A 4 11.78 -10.51 7.96
N ARG A 5 12.22 -11.37 7.04
CA ARG A 5 11.49 -12.60 6.70
C ARG A 5 11.29 -13.47 7.94
N LEU A 6 12.32 -13.64 8.75
CA LEU A 6 12.25 -14.38 10.01
C LEU A 6 11.30 -13.71 11.02
N THR A 7 11.36 -12.38 11.16
CA THR A 7 10.44 -11.62 12.01
C THR A 7 8.98 -11.80 11.58
N ILE A 8 8.69 -11.66 10.29
CA ILE A 8 7.34 -11.87 9.74
C ILE A 8 6.89 -13.31 9.95
N GLN A 9 7.72 -14.29 9.65
CA GLN A 9 7.38 -15.70 9.84
C GLN A 9 7.12 -16.06 11.30
N ARG A 10 7.89 -15.51 12.23
CA ARG A 10 7.80 -15.85 13.66
C ARG A 10 6.70 -15.07 14.39
N TYR A 11 6.51 -13.80 14.06
CA TYR A 11 5.64 -12.90 14.82
C TYR A 11 4.46 -12.35 14.00
N GLY A 12 4.60 -12.22 12.69
CA GLY A 12 3.54 -11.70 11.82
C GLY A 12 2.49 -12.76 11.47
N ILE A 13 2.94 -13.92 10.98
CA ILE A 13 2.07 -14.98 10.47
C ILE A 13 1.44 -15.75 11.62
N TYR A 14 0.11 -15.78 11.66
CA TYR A 14 -0.63 -16.57 12.65
C TYR A 14 -0.50 -18.08 12.40
N ASN A 15 -0.11 -18.81 13.45
CA ASN A 15 -0.05 -20.26 13.46
C ASN A 15 -1.21 -20.84 14.30
N PRO A 16 -2.17 -21.55 13.69
CA PRO A 16 -3.35 -22.08 14.40
C PRO A 16 -3.01 -23.19 15.41
N TYR A 17 -1.90 -23.90 15.22
CA TYR A 17 -1.50 -25.01 16.09
C TYR A 17 -0.82 -24.55 17.38
N THR A 18 -0.26 -23.34 17.38
CA THR A 18 0.45 -22.79 18.55
C THR A 18 -0.22 -21.53 19.11
N GLY A 19 -1.22 -20.97 18.42
CA GLY A 19 -1.89 -19.72 18.77
C GLY A 19 -1.01 -18.48 18.68
N ARG A 20 0.21 -18.59 18.14
CA ARG A 20 1.19 -17.49 18.03
C ARG A 20 1.07 -16.76 16.69
N GLY A 21 1.62 -15.54 16.64
CA GLY A 21 1.60 -14.68 15.46
C GLY A 21 0.39 -13.74 15.42
N ALA A 22 0.53 -12.61 14.74
CA ALA A 22 -0.42 -11.50 14.84
C ALA A 22 -1.61 -11.58 13.86
N ILE A 23 -1.39 -12.00 12.61
CA ILE A 23 -2.37 -11.83 11.53
C ILE A 23 -2.69 -13.16 10.86
N LYS A 24 -3.98 -13.52 10.88
CA LYS A 24 -4.51 -14.69 10.15
C LYS A 24 -4.43 -14.45 8.64
N GLY A 25 -3.90 -15.45 7.93
CA GLY A 25 -3.77 -15.41 6.47
C GLY A 25 -2.60 -14.56 5.94
N LEU A 26 -1.81 -13.93 6.81
CA LEU A 26 -0.60 -13.23 6.38
C LEU A 26 0.42 -14.24 5.82
N LEU A 27 0.98 -13.94 4.65
CA LEU A 27 2.01 -14.77 4.01
C LEU A 27 3.41 -14.15 4.20
N PRO A 28 4.49 -14.95 4.10
CA PRO A 28 5.85 -14.41 4.16
C PRO A 28 6.08 -13.40 3.04
N HIS A 29 6.58 -12.22 3.39
CA HIS A 29 6.84 -11.14 2.44
C HIS A 29 8.04 -10.29 2.89
N GLY A 30 8.64 -9.56 1.94
CA GLY A 30 9.70 -8.61 2.22
C GLY A 30 9.17 -7.24 2.68
N PRO A 31 10.03 -6.38 3.24
CA PRO A 31 9.61 -5.04 3.69
C PRO A 31 9.13 -4.16 2.52
N HIS A 32 9.62 -4.42 1.30
CA HIS A 32 9.21 -3.71 0.09
C HIS A 32 7.72 -3.87 -0.24
N ASN A 33 7.12 -5.04 0.05
CA ASN A 33 5.70 -5.26 -0.20
C ASN A 33 4.82 -4.36 0.66
N VAL A 34 5.21 -4.13 1.92
CA VAL A 34 4.50 -3.22 2.82
C VAL A 34 4.59 -1.78 2.32
N ARG A 35 5.80 -1.35 1.91
CA ARG A 35 6.01 -0.02 1.33
C ARG A 35 5.15 0.19 0.08
N ASP A 36 5.08 -0.80 -0.81
CA ASP A 36 4.29 -0.71 -2.04
C ASP A 36 2.80 -0.57 -1.77
N VAL A 37 2.26 -1.43 -0.89
CA VAL A 37 0.84 -1.35 -0.50
C VAL A 37 0.52 0.01 0.12
N LEU A 38 1.35 0.51 1.04
CA LEU A 38 1.12 1.79 1.72
C LEU A 38 1.20 2.98 0.76
N ALA A 39 2.28 3.08 -0.01
CA ALA A 39 2.49 4.19 -0.95
C ALA A 39 1.40 4.20 -2.03
N THR A 40 1.12 3.04 -2.64
CA THR A 40 0.10 2.93 -3.68
C THR A 40 -1.30 3.20 -3.12
N HIS A 41 -1.62 2.78 -1.90
CA HIS A 41 -2.92 3.03 -1.29
C HIS A 41 -3.16 4.53 -1.02
N ILE A 42 -2.17 5.22 -0.45
CA ILE A 42 -2.28 6.66 -0.19
C ILE A 42 -2.37 7.43 -1.50
N LEU A 43 -1.53 7.08 -2.49
CA LEU A 43 -1.58 7.70 -3.80
C LEU A 43 -2.94 7.53 -4.48
N LYS A 44 -3.60 6.37 -4.32
CA LYS A 44 -4.97 6.15 -4.82
C LYS A 44 -6.02 7.02 -4.13
N LEU A 45 -5.87 7.27 -2.83
CA LEU A 45 -6.84 8.08 -2.07
C LEU A 45 -6.69 9.58 -2.32
N THR A 46 -5.44 10.04 -2.43
CA THR A 46 -5.10 11.46 -2.37
C THR A 46 -4.58 12.01 -3.70
N GLY A 47 -4.05 11.16 -4.58
CA GLY A 47 -3.35 11.59 -5.79
C GLY A 47 -2.01 12.27 -5.53
N SER A 48 -1.56 12.39 -4.27
CA SER A 48 -0.37 13.13 -3.89
C SER A 48 0.84 12.22 -3.69
N TYR A 49 1.85 12.37 -4.54
CA TYR A 49 3.15 11.71 -4.38
C TYR A 49 3.85 12.11 -3.08
N GLU A 50 3.69 13.37 -2.65
CA GLU A 50 4.27 13.87 -1.41
C GLU A 50 3.66 13.22 -0.17
N GLN A 51 2.33 13.16 -0.08
CA GLN A 51 1.68 12.48 1.04
C GLN A 51 2.02 10.97 1.06
N ALA A 52 2.11 10.34 -0.12
CA ALA A 52 2.55 8.95 -0.21
C ALA A 52 4.00 8.76 0.23
N SER A 53 4.89 9.73 -0.03
CA SER A 53 6.29 9.64 0.34
C SER A 53 6.50 9.71 1.85
N TYR A 54 5.73 10.56 2.54
CA TYR A 54 5.76 10.65 4.00
C TYR A 54 5.40 9.32 4.67
N ALA A 55 4.45 8.58 4.11
CA ALA A 55 3.98 7.33 4.69
C ALA A 55 5.01 6.20 4.68
N ILE A 56 5.99 6.25 3.77
CA ILE A 56 7.07 5.26 3.69
C ILE A 56 8.45 5.86 3.98
N GLN A 57 8.49 7.11 4.43
CA GLN A 57 9.71 7.88 4.73
C GLN A 57 10.67 7.90 3.53
N ASP A 58 10.16 8.30 2.37
CA ASP A 58 10.89 8.35 1.10
C ASP A 58 10.62 9.69 0.40
N THR A 59 11.14 9.87 -0.82
CA THR A 59 10.92 11.10 -1.61
C THR A 59 9.77 10.94 -2.61
N PRO A 60 9.10 12.06 -2.99
CA PRO A 60 8.05 12.01 -4.02
C PRO A 60 8.55 11.42 -5.35
N ASP A 61 9.80 11.71 -5.73
CA ASP A 61 10.44 11.16 -6.93
C ASP A 61 10.55 9.63 -6.88
N MET A 62 10.93 9.08 -5.72
CA MET A 62 10.99 7.62 -5.52
C MET A 62 9.60 6.98 -5.59
N ILE A 63 8.56 7.66 -5.08
CA ILE A 63 7.18 7.21 -5.24
C ILE A 63 6.81 7.13 -6.72
N GLN A 64 7.05 8.19 -7.47
CA GLN A 64 6.68 8.27 -8.88
C GLN A 64 7.40 7.21 -9.73
N GLN A 65 8.66 6.91 -9.43
CA GLN A 65 9.45 5.96 -10.21
C GLN A 65 9.13 4.49 -9.90
N HIS A 66 8.78 4.17 -8.66
CA HIS A 66 8.76 2.79 -8.18
C HIS A 66 7.41 2.28 -7.67
N TYR A 67 6.46 3.18 -7.42
CA TYR A 67 5.19 2.85 -6.79
C TYR A 67 4.02 3.45 -7.58
N GLY A 68 2.78 3.18 -7.16
CA GLY A 68 1.61 3.74 -7.85
C GLY A 68 1.21 2.94 -9.09
N ARG A 69 1.24 1.60 -9.02
CA ARG A 69 0.62 0.78 -10.06
C ARG A 69 -0.89 0.74 -9.84
N PHE A 70 -1.62 1.48 -10.68
CA PHE A 70 -3.07 1.47 -10.71
C PHE A 70 -3.57 0.38 -11.65
N LEU A 71 -4.49 -0.46 -11.18
CA LEU A 71 -5.26 -1.32 -12.08
C LEU A 71 -6.18 -0.43 -12.95
N PRO A 72 -6.59 -0.89 -14.14
CA PRO A 72 -7.51 -0.13 -14.99
C PRO A 72 -8.77 0.35 -14.27
N GLN A 73 -9.31 -0.47 -13.36
CA GLN A 73 -10.48 -0.14 -12.55
C GLN A 73 -10.20 0.99 -11.55
N ASP A 74 -9.01 1.01 -10.93
CA ASP A 74 -8.62 2.09 -10.02
C ASP A 74 -8.54 3.43 -10.76
N LYS A 75 -7.97 3.42 -11.99
CA LYS A 75 -7.88 4.63 -12.82
C LYS A 75 -9.26 5.17 -13.19
N ALA A 76 -10.16 4.27 -13.61
CA ALA A 76 -11.53 4.63 -13.94
C ALA A 76 -12.29 5.17 -12.73
N ALA A 77 -12.15 4.54 -11.56
CA ALA A 77 -12.78 5.00 -10.33
C ALA A 77 -12.29 6.40 -9.91
N LEU A 78 -10.99 6.67 -10.04
CA LEU A 78 -10.42 7.98 -9.71
C LEU A 78 -10.95 9.07 -10.65
N ALA A 79 -11.02 8.80 -11.95
CA ALA A 79 -11.59 9.71 -12.93
C ALA A 79 -13.08 9.96 -12.69
N ALA A 80 -13.85 8.91 -12.39
CA ALA A 80 -15.27 9.02 -12.08
C ALA A 80 -15.52 9.87 -10.82
N LYS A 81 -14.69 9.72 -9.78
CA LYS A 81 -14.76 10.55 -8.57
C LYS A 81 -14.60 12.05 -8.89
N ILE A 82 -13.64 12.41 -9.74
CA ILE A 82 -13.42 13.79 -10.15
C ILE A 82 -14.59 14.33 -10.97
N LEU A 83 -15.08 13.56 -11.95
CA LEU A 83 -16.22 13.96 -12.78
C LEU A 83 -17.48 14.21 -11.95
N ASN A 84 -17.77 13.33 -10.99
CA ASN A 84 -18.91 13.49 -10.10
C ASN A 84 -18.83 14.77 -9.27
N GLN A 85 -17.64 15.12 -8.75
CA GLN A 85 -17.45 16.36 -8.00
C GLN A 85 -17.71 17.61 -8.86
N VAL A 86 -17.29 17.59 -10.13
CA VAL A 86 -17.55 18.69 -11.07
C VAL A 86 -19.04 18.83 -11.36
N TRP A 87 -19.75 17.72 -11.53
CA TRP A 87 -21.19 17.74 -11.80
C TRP A 87 -22.03 18.18 -10.60
N GLU A 88 -21.62 17.86 -9.36
CA GLU A 88 -22.31 18.36 -8.16
C GLU A 88 -22.14 19.87 -7.94
N ALA A 89 -21.07 20.45 -8.49
CA ALA A 89 -20.75 21.87 -8.36
C ALA A 89 -21.32 22.76 -9.49
N ALA A 90 -21.97 22.15 -10.49
CA ALA A 90 -22.58 22.82 -11.65
C ALA A 90 -24.10 22.95 -11.49
#